data_AF-A0A0L1LZS6-F1
#
_entry.id   AF-A0A0L1LZS6-F1
#
_cell.length_a   1.000
_cell.length_b   1.000
_cell.length_c   1.000
_cell.angle_alpha   90.00
_cell.angle_beta   90.00
_cell.angle_gamma   90.00
#
_symmetry.space_group_name_H-M   'P 1'
#
loop_
_entity.id
_entity.type
_entity.pdbx_description
1 polymer ?
#
loop_
_entity_poly.entity_id
_entity_poly.type
_entity_poly.pdbx_seq_one_letter_code
_entity_poly.pdbx_strand_id
1 'polypeptide(L)'
;MTSQQRVAISGSLLALGLVLIAWVGSLLWSAIDEGAVPSDSAFHAIPPPSAVEEISTQCGSGGCWREMVVDVEPRQTAQSLAAEMGLTSESCEPLNLWTLRETCTGISSDRGELKIYLRYSSPIS
;
A
#
# COMPACT_ATOMS: atom_id res chain seq x y z
N MET A 1 -18.56 20.07 -40.81
CA MET A 1 -18.03 19.03 -39.91
C MET A 1 -17.86 17.76 -40.74
N THR A 2 -16.62 17.33 -40.98
CA THR A 2 -16.33 16.21 -41.91
C THR A 2 -16.65 14.86 -41.26
N SER A 3 -16.94 13.83 -42.06
CA SER A 3 -17.24 12.46 -41.59
C SER A 3 -16.16 11.91 -40.63
N GLN A 4 -14.88 12.22 -40.90
CA GLN A 4 -13.75 11.87 -40.03
C GLN A 4 -13.86 12.49 -38.62
N GLN A 5 -14.29 13.75 -38.49
CA GLN A 5 -14.44 14.40 -37.18
C GLN A 5 -15.50 13.71 -36.33
N ARG A 6 -16.59 13.21 -36.93
CA ARG A 6 -17.66 12.51 -36.22
C ARG A 6 -17.19 11.17 -35.65
N VAL A 7 -16.46 10.38 -36.45
CA VAL A 7 -15.92 9.08 -36.01
C VAL A 7 -14.90 9.26 -34.88
N ALA A 8 -14.03 10.25 -34.97
CA ALA A 8 -13.04 10.54 -33.93
C ALA A 8 -13.70 10.98 -32.61
N ILE A 9 -14.76 11.80 -32.66
CA ILE A 9 -15.50 12.23 -31.47
C ILE A 9 -16.23 11.05 -30.83
N SER A 10 -16.91 10.22 -31.63
CA SER A 10 -17.60 9.02 -31.13
C SER A 10 -16.64 8.03 -30.49
N GLY A 11 -15.47 7.78 -31.09
CA GLY A 11 -14.44 6.93 -30.50
C GLY A 11 -13.89 7.48 -29.18
N SER A 12 -13.65 8.79 -29.11
CA SER A 12 -13.14 9.45 -27.90
C SER A 12 -14.14 9.39 -26.73
N LEU A 13 -15.43 9.59 -27.00
CA LEU A 13 -16.48 9.49 -25.98
C LEU A 13 -16.62 8.06 -25.45
N LEU A 14 -16.52 7.07 -26.33
CA LEU A 14 -16.58 5.66 -25.94
C LEU A 14 -15.38 5.28 -25.05
N ALA A 15 -14.18 5.72 -25.44
CA ALA A 15 -12.96 5.49 -24.65
C ALA A 15 -13.05 6.15 -23.26
N LEU A 16 -13.50 7.41 -23.19
CA LEU A 16 -13.70 8.12 -21.92
C LEU A 16 -14.74 7.40 -21.04
N GLY A 17 -15.85 6.96 -21.62
CA GLY A 17 -16.88 6.20 -20.92
C GLY A 17 -16.34 4.91 -20.32
N LEU A 18 -15.54 4.15 -21.07
CA LEU A 18 -14.92 2.91 -20.59
C LEU A 18 -13.94 3.16 -19.44
N VAL A 19 -13.12 4.22 -19.53
CA VAL A 19 -12.19 4.61 -18.46
C VAL A 19 -12.94 4.97 -17.19
N LEU A 20 -14.03 5.75 -17.30
CA LEU A 20 -14.85 6.12 -16.14
C LEU A 20 -15.51 4.91 -15.50
N ILE A 21 -16.05 3.98 -16.30
CA ILE A 21 -16.66 2.74 -15.78
C ILE A 21 -15.61 1.89 -15.06
N ALA A 22 -14.42 1.71 -15.66
CA ALA A 22 -13.34 0.96 -15.03
C ALA A 22 -12.88 1.62 -13.72
N TRP A 23 -12.78 2.95 -13.70
CA TRP A 23 -12.40 3.71 -12.52
C TRP A 23 -13.42 3.56 -11.38
N VAL A 24 -14.72 3.78 -11.67
CA VAL A 24 -15.79 3.60 -10.68
C VAL A 24 -15.87 2.15 -10.19
N GLY A 25 -15.69 1.18 -11.10
CA GLY A 25 -15.62 -0.25 -10.74
C GLY A 25 -14.48 -0.56 -9.77
N SER A 26 -13.30 0.02 -10.00
CA SER A 26 -12.14 -0.11 -9.09
C SER A 26 -12.42 0.47 -7.70
N LEU A 27 -13.10 1.61 -7.63
CA LEU A 27 -13.50 2.22 -6.34
C LEU A 27 -14.50 1.35 -5.59
N LEU A 28 -15.54 0.86 -6.27
CA LEU A 28 -16.54 -0.03 -5.69
C LEU A 28 -15.90 -1.33 -5.18
N TRP A 29 -15.00 -1.92 -5.96
CA TRP A 29 -14.27 -3.12 -5.55
C TRP A 29 -13.39 -2.85 -4.32
N SER A 30 -12.65 -1.75 -4.33
CA SER A 30 -11.81 -1.34 -3.20
C SER A 30 -12.64 -0.98 -1.96
N ALA A 31 -13.92 -0.62 -2.09
CA ALA A 31 -14.77 -0.34 -0.94
C ALA A 31 -15.29 -1.61 -0.24
N ILE A 32 -15.34 -2.75 -0.93
CA ILE A 32 -15.86 -4.01 -0.39
C ILE A 32 -14.78 -5.03 -0.05
N ASP A 33 -13.55 -4.83 -0.55
CA ASP A 33 -12.43 -5.73 -0.34
C ASP A 33 -11.72 -5.44 0.98
N GLU A 34 -12.33 -5.91 2.08
CA GLU A 34 -11.81 -5.83 3.46
C GLU A 34 -10.57 -6.70 3.70
N GLY A 35 -10.34 -7.68 2.80
CA GLY A 35 -9.20 -8.60 2.86
C GLY A 35 -7.97 -8.10 2.10
N ALA A 36 -8.07 -6.95 1.44
CA ALA A 36 -7.00 -6.40 0.64
C ALA A 36 -5.79 -6.04 1.51
N VAL A 37 -4.62 -6.46 1.06
CA VAL A 37 -3.34 -6.11 1.68
C VAL A 37 -2.38 -5.52 0.64
N PRO A 38 -1.46 -4.63 1.05
CA PRO A 38 -0.37 -4.20 0.19
C PRO A 38 0.49 -5.38 -0.29
N SER A 39 1.16 -5.20 -1.43
CA SER A 39 2.09 -6.21 -1.95
C SER A 39 3.41 -6.19 -1.18
N ASP A 40 4.10 -7.32 -1.15
CA ASP A 40 5.39 -7.46 -0.46
C ASP A 40 6.47 -6.54 -1.06
N SER A 41 6.32 -6.16 -2.33
CA SER A 41 7.19 -5.20 -3.01
C SER A 41 7.04 -3.76 -2.51
N ALA A 42 5.99 -3.44 -1.74
CA ALA A 42 5.80 -2.12 -1.16
C ALA A 42 6.64 -1.91 0.12
N PHE A 43 7.28 -2.97 0.64
CA PHE A 43 8.22 -2.80 1.74
C PHE A 43 9.47 -2.06 1.27
N HIS A 44 9.96 -1.16 2.12
CA HIS A 44 11.27 -0.56 1.93
C HIS A 44 12.36 -1.62 2.07
N ALA A 45 13.44 -1.48 1.30
CA ALA A 45 14.59 -2.34 1.45
C ALA A 45 15.19 -2.17 2.86
N ILE A 46 15.45 -3.28 3.54
CA ILE A 46 16.11 -3.28 4.85
C ILE A 46 17.59 -2.96 4.65
N PRO A 47 18.15 -1.96 5.35
CA PRO A 47 19.57 -1.66 5.26
C PRO A 47 20.39 -2.81 5.85
N PRO A 48 21.45 -3.29 5.15
CA PRO A 48 22.37 -4.27 5.71
C PRO A 48 23.07 -3.75 6.98
N PRO A 49 23.45 -4.64 7.91
CA PRO A 49 23.44 -6.10 7.80
C PRO A 49 22.15 -6.76 8.32
N SER A 50 21.16 -5.98 8.75
CA SER A 50 19.82 -6.47 9.11
C SER A 50 19.11 -7.04 7.87
N ALA A 51 18.27 -8.05 8.07
CA ALA A 51 17.64 -8.78 6.96
C ALA A 51 16.17 -9.11 7.24
N VAL A 52 15.45 -9.38 6.15
CA VAL A 52 14.07 -9.89 6.24
C VAL A 52 14.12 -11.34 6.68
N GLU A 53 13.45 -11.67 7.77
CA GLU A 53 13.29 -13.05 8.24
C GLU A 53 12.03 -13.68 7.62
N GLU A 54 10.88 -13.02 7.81
CA GLU A 54 9.59 -13.53 7.36
C GLU A 54 8.67 -12.39 6.93
N ILE A 55 7.78 -12.65 5.96
CA ILE A 55 6.66 -11.78 5.61
C ILE A 55 5.37 -12.59 5.73
N SER A 56 4.41 -12.09 6.51
CA SER A 56 3.13 -12.73 6.74
C SER A 56 1.96 -11.76 6.54
N THR A 57 0.76 -12.31 6.35
CA THR A 57 -0.48 -11.55 6.32
C THR A 57 -1.19 -11.72 7.64
N GLN A 58 -1.61 -10.61 8.24
CA GLN A 58 -2.36 -10.56 9.49
C GLN A 58 -3.72 -9.90 9.24
N CYS A 59 -4.78 -10.38 9.90
CA CYS A 59 -6.12 -9.85 9.77
C CYS A 59 -6.78 -9.69 11.14
N GLY A 60 -7.47 -8.58 11.35
CA GLY A 60 -8.16 -8.28 12.60
C GLY A 60 -9.34 -7.35 12.41
N SER A 61 -9.82 -6.77 13.52
CA SER A 61 -10.99 -5.87 13.50
C SER A 61 -10.76 -4.57 12.69
N GLY A 62 -9.51 -4.24 12.37
CA GLY A 62 -9.13 -3.07 11.58
C GLY A 62 -8.79 -3.38 10.12
N GLY A 63 -9.16 -4.57 9.62
CA GLY A 63 -8.81 -5.05 8.29
C GLY A 63 -7.58 -5.97 8.29
N CYS A 64 -7.05 -6.22 7.10
CA CYS A 64 -5.83 -7.01 6.91
C CYS A 64 -4.62 -6.11 6.63
N TRP A 65 -3.44 -6.55 7.07
CA TRP A 65 -2.16 -5.90 6.82
C TRP A 65 -1.07 -6.93 6.53
N ARG A 66 0.02 -6.49 5.91
CA ARG A 66 1.25 -7.28 5.83
C ARG A 66 2.15 -6.95 7.01
N GLU A 67 2.81 -7.95 7.54
CA GLU A 67 3.81 -7.82 8.60
C GLU A 67 5.10 -8.50 8.16
N MET A 68 6.20 -7.76 8.22
CA MET A 68 7.55 -8.22 7.96
C MET A 68 8.32 -8.28 9.27
N VAL A 69 8.83 -9.45 9.59
CA VAL A 69 9.76 -9.67 10.70
C VAL A 69 11.17 -9.38 10.21
N VAL A 70 11.90 -8.57 10.97
CA VAL A 70 13.26 -8.16 10.65
C VAL A 70 14.24 -8.74 11.66
N ASP A 71 15.21 -9.49 11.18
CA ASP A 71 16.38 -9.90 11.95
C ASP A 71 17.30 -8.69 12.09
N VAL A 72 17.30 -8.10 13.29
CA VAL A 72 18.08 -6.90 13.62
C VAL A 72 19.47 -7.32 14.05
N GLU A 73 20.50 -6.71 13.47
CA GLU A 73 21.89 -6.99 13.85
C GLU A 73 22.10 -6.84 15.38
N PRO A 74 22.90 -7.71 16.03
CA PRO A 74 23.14 -7.66 17.48
C PRO A 74 23.64 -6.33 18.06
N ARG A 75 24.20 -5.44 17.22
CA ARG A 75 24.71 -4.12 17.63
C ARG A 75 23.71 -2.99 17.42
N GLN A 76 22.64 -3.22 16.65
CA GLN A 76 21.59 -2.25 16.37
C GLN A 76 20.36 -2.56 17.23
N THR A 77 19.62 -1.54 17.62
CA THR A 77 18.30 -1.74 18.25
C THR A 77 17.21 -1.58 17.20
N ALA A 78 16.05 -2.23 17.44
CA ALA A 78 14.85 -2.06 16.62
C ALA A 78 14.53 -0.58 16.35
N GLN A 79 14.64 0.28 17.38
CA GLN A 79 14.38 1.71 17.24
C GLN A 79 15.44 2.44 16.40
N SER A 80 16.72 2.06 16.52
CA SER A 80 17.78 2.66 15.71
C SER A 80 17.63 2.31 14.23
N LEU A 81 17.25 1.07 13.92
CA LEU A 81 16.99 0.62 12.55
C LEU A 81 15.76 1.32 11.97
N ALA A 82 14.67 1.39 12.74
CA ALA A 82 13.48 2.12 12.32
C ALA A 82 13.77 3.61 12.06
N ALA A 83 14.62 4.24 12.86
CA ALA A 83 15.03 5.62 12.66
C ALA A 83 15.84 5.81 11.37
N GLU A 84 16.75 4.89 11.08
CA GLU A 84 17.51 4.88 9.81
C GLU A 84 16.58 4.72 8.60
N MET A 85 15.52 3.93 8.74
CA MET A 85 14.49 3.75 7.71
C MET A 85 13.48 4.90 7.63
N GLY A 86 13.55 5.90 8.52
CA GLY A 86 12.58 7.00 8.59
C GLY A 86 11.19 6.58 9.10
N LEU A 87 11.10 5.43 9.78
CA LEU A 87 9.86 4.84 10.31
C LEU A 87 9.70 5.08 11.82
N THR A 88 10.28 6.16 12.37
CA THR A 88 10.04 6.56 13.77
C THR A 88 8.57 6.90 14.05
N SER A 89 7.84 7.25 12.99
CA SER A 89 6.40 7.43 12.96
C SER A 89 5.85 6.70 11.73
N GLU A 90 4.56 6.37 11.75
CA GLU A 90 3.89 5.84 10.56
C GLU A 90 4.04 6.83 9.39
N SER A 91 4.39 6.30 8.22
CA SER A 91 4.57 7.05 6.99
C SER A 91 3.64 6.49 5.93
N CYS A 92 2.81 7.35 5.34
CA CYS A 92 1.85 6.97 4.32
C CYS A 92 2.28 7.50 2.95
N GLU A 93 2.23 6.63 1.95
CA GLU A 93 2.40 6.99 0.55
C GLU A 93 1.22 7.83 0.04
N PRO A 94 1.42 8.60 -1.05
CA PRO A 94 0.32 9.33 -1.68
C PRO A 94 -0.85 8.44 -2.05
N LEU A 95 -2.06 9.00 -1.93
CA LEU A 95 -3.31 8.35 -2.30
C LEU A 95 -3.28 7.79 -3.73
N ASN A 96 -3.56 6.49 -3.86
CA ASN A 96 -3.75 5.88 -5.17
C ASN A 96 -5.12 6.28 -5.73
N LEU A 97 -5.15 7.07 -6.81
CA LEU A 97 -6.41 7.58 -7.39
C LEU A 97 -7.30 6.49 -7.98
N TRP A 98 -6.79 5.29 -8.29
CA TRP A 98 -7.61 4.19 -8.81
C TRP A 98 -8.36 3.45 -7.71
N THR A 99 -7.82 3.42 -6.49
CA THR A 99 -8.41 2.67 -5.36
C THR A 99 -8.88 3.58 -4.24
N LEU A 100 -8.50 4.86 -4.25
CA LEU A 100 -8.66 5.84 -3.17
C LEU A 100 -8.15 5.30 -1.82
N ARG A 101 -7.05 4.56 -1.85
CA ARG A 101 -6.37 4.02 -0.66
C ARG A 101 -4.94 4.55 -0.58
N GLU A 102 -4.48 4.76 0.63
CA GLU A 102 -3.09 5.08 0.96
C GLU A 102 -2.43 3.82 1.49
N THR A 103 -1.17 3.60 1.14
CA THR A 103 -0.35 2.56 1.76
C THR A 103 0.41 3.19 2.91
N CYS A 104 0.19 2.73 4.14
CA CYS A 104 0.89 3.22 5.32
C CYS A 104 1.85 2.16 5.82
N THR A 105 3.08 2.60 6.09
CA THR A 105 4.18 1.80 6.64
C THR A 105 4.48 2.27 8.05
N GLY A 106 4.57 1.34 8.99
CA GLY A 106 4.97 1.66 10.36
C GLY A 106 5.71 0.50 11.03
N ILE A 107 6.10 0.72 12.27
CA ILE A 107 6.78 -0.28 13.09
C ILE A 107 5.90 -0.72 14.24
N SER A 108 5.99 -2.00 14.57
CA SER A 108 5.53 -2.57 15.82
C SER A 108 6.69 -3.30 16.47
N SER A 109 6.75 -3.26 17.80
CA SER A 109 7.76 -4.00 18.56
C SER A 109 7.02 -4.95 19.48
N ASP A 110 7.06 -6.24 19.17
CA ASP A 110 6.52 -7.29 20.05
C ASP A 110 7.67 -8.16 20.56
N ARG A 111 7.73 -8.36 21.89
CA ARG A 111 8.73 -9.22 22.56
C ARG A 111 10.21 -8.97 22.20
N GLY A 112 10.56 -7.80 21.69
CA GLY A 112 11.93 -7.42 21.31
C GLY A 112 12.27 -7.67 19.84
N GLU A 113 11.33 -8.17 19.05
CA GLU A 113 11.45 -8.34 17.61
C GLU A 113 10.94 -7.09 16.89
N LEU A 114 11.69 -6.61 15.88
CA LEU A 114 11.24 -5.51 15.04
C LEU A 114 10.31 -6.05 13.96
N LYS A 115 9.08 -5.52 13.95
CA LYS A 115 8.09 -5.82 12.93
C LYS A 115 7.76 -4.56 12.15
N ILE A 116 7.84 -4.64 10.84
CA ILE A 116 7.41 -3.57 9.94
C ILE A 116 6.07 -3.98 9.38
N TYR A 117 5.05 -3.15 9.51
CA TYR A 117 3.73 -3.43 8.96
C TYR A 117 3.42 -2.51 7.77
N LEU A 118 2.69 -3.05 6.79
CA LEU A 118 2.08 -2.32 5.68
C LEU A 118 0.58 -2.53 5.71
N ARG A 119 -0.18 -1.43 5.70
CA ARG A 119 -1.64 -1.47 5.69
C ARG A 119 -2.21 -0.50 4.68
N TYR A 120 -3.37 -0.82 4.13
CA TYR A 120 -4.17 0.20 3.47
C TYR A 120 -4.88 1.06 4.51
N SER A 121 -4.86 2.37 4.28
CA SER A 121 -5.69 3.33 4.99
C SER A 121 -6.63 4.01 4.00
N SER A 122 -7.81 4.39 4.48
CA SER A 122 -8.72 5.25 3.73
C SER A 122 -8.66 6.65 4.31
N PRO A 123 -8.50 7.71 3.50
CA PRO A 123 -8.50 9.09 4.00
C PRO A 123 -9.86 9.54 4.55
N ILE A 124 -10.90 8.72 4.43
CA ILE A 124 -12.29 9.03 4.79
C ILE A 124 -12.75 8.27 6.05
N SER A 125 -11.88 7.50 6.70
CA SER A 125 -12.20 6.75 7.93
C SER A 125 -11.84 7.49 9.21
#